data_AF-A0A1G1E956-F1
#
_entry.id   AF-A0A1G1E956-F1
#
_cell.length_a   1.000
_cell.length_b   1.000
_cell.length_c   1.000
_cell.angle_alpha   90.00
_cell.angle_beta   90.00
_cell.angle_gamma   90.00
#
_symmetry.space_group_name_H-M   'P 1'
#
loop_
_entity.id
_entity.type
_entity.pdbx_description
1 polymer ?
#
loop_
_entity_poly.entity_id
_entity_poly.type
_entity_poly.pdbx_seq_one_letter_code
_entity_poly.pdbx_strand_id
1 'polypeptide(L)'
;MFETFTITAPGLQLTAQFFVFFTVHNSRLSVDKLARSRYGTTIFVLLIIWCLLSGQTKAPEYLFPLAMEPAISGTFGEYRGYRFHAGIDLRTNGVMGYPVKATGDGEVFQVKHFVGADGKVLYLRHRTGQITVYAHLFEFMPALEKLVQEERRRTNRYGFRLWPEKPLRVNKGTIIGYSGKSGTSSPHLHFEIRTPDNQPLNPFKKGLLIADVIPPVLKSITLEPADPYSAVEGGSASRSFNFVQRGGGYVLAKRPRVAGQVQITLGACDETTPGSCNGVYRIEVYRGSGLPGLSLSFDKFSFLDNFKGLSVYQTGSNFFQGRYLYRLVPAPSACNPFLRNPPHPLWLRGIGARGPLLIKVYDAADNFAIGKVLLEEDPGAYDFSDQILKYPFFIKAGEKKALSIDKGSFKLEFSPESLCSPDYLAIQEKREGEGTVYSARFKDNSSAQRIKVAMELTNRMRLDKVGIYARASAEQGWTYLPTVVDRKSHYACAYSTLPGDFTLKEDDSKPVIGPEIYYGKARNLINLKRYEISCSLYDYGSGLDPDSISFRVDNEPMFWELNYPEQRLYCYLREPLPAGSHQLYLKAADRIGNISEYQGTFLAPDP
;
A
#
# COMPACT_ATOMS: atom_id res chain seq x y z
N MET A 1 -4.83 28.78 -30.61
CA MET A 1 -5.44 27.75 -31.49
C MET A 1 -4.49 26.56 -31.52
N PHE A 2 -5.01 25.33 -31.49
CA PHE A 2 -4.19 24.14 -31.73
C PHE A 2 -4.04 23.98 -33.24
N GLU A 3 -2.81 24.00 -33.74
CA GLU A 3 -2.51 23.60 -35.11
C GLU A 3 -1.66 22.33 -35.05
N THR A 4 -2.10 21.33 -35.83
CA THR A 4 -1.42 20.05 -35.95
C THR A 4 -0.60 20.08 -37.23
N PHE A 5 0.71 19.86 -37.11
CA PHE A 5 1.60 19.79 -38.28
C PHE A 5 2.08 18.37 -38.48
N THR A 6 1.97 17.89 -39.71
CA THR A 6 2.45 16.57 -40.13
C THR A 6 3.53 16.77 -41.18
N ILE A 7 4.76 16.36 -40.88
CA ILE A 7 5.84 16.33 -41.86
C ILE A 7 5.94 14.90 -42.37
N THR A 8 5.88 14.73 -43.70
CA THR A 8 6.04 13.44 -44.38
C THR A 8 7.34 13.40 -45.17
N ALA A 9 8.14 12.37 -44.92
CA ALA A 9 9.27 11.96 -45.75
C ALA A 9 9.21 10.42 -45.92
N PRO A 10 9.87 9.83 -46.94
CA PRO A 10 9.85 8.39 -47.14
C PRO A 10 10.40 7.66 -45.91
N GLY A 11 9.55 6.91 -45.20
CA GLY A 11 9.91 6.13 -44.02
C GLY A 11 9.78 6.84 -42.66
N LEU A 12 9.29 8.09 -42.59
CA LEU A 12 9.09 8.78 -41.31
C LEU A 12 7.86 9.72 -41.37
N GLN A 13 6.94 9.55 -40.43
CA GLN A 13 5.81 10.46 -40.21
C GLN A 13 5.89 11.00 -38.79
N LEU A 14 6.11 12.31 -38.66
CA LEU A 14 6.15 13.02 -37.38
C LEU A 14 4.98 14.00 -37.30
N THR A 15 4.15 13.83 -36.27
CA THR A 15 3.01 14.70 -35.99
C THR A 15 3.27 15.41 -34.67
N ALA A 16 3.26 16.74 -34.67
CA ALA A 16 3.42 17.56 -33.46
C ALA A 16 2.26 18.56 -33.32
N GLN A 17 1.77 18.74 -32.09
CA GLN A 17 0.81 19.78 -31.72
C GLN A 17 1.54 20.91 -30.99
N PHE A 18 1.40 22.14 -31.47
CA PHE A 18 2.02 23.31 -30.86
C PHE A 18 0.99 24.22 -30.19
N PHE A 19 1.40 24.84 -29.09
CA PHE A 19 0.66 25.90 -28.41
C PHE A 19 1.25 27.25 -28.85
N VAL A 20 0.58 27.97 -29.74
CA VAL A 20 1.05 29.29 -30.20
C VAL A 20 0.35 30.39 -29.38
N PHE A 21 1.12 31.11 -28.55
CA PHE A 21 0.68 32.38 -27.96
C PHE A 21 0.80 33.48 -29.04
N PHE A 22 -0.34 34.02 -29.49
CA PHE A 22 -0.34 35.29 -30.20
C PHE A 22 -0.65 36.41 -29.21
N THR A 23 0.33 37.27 -28.96
CA THR A 23 0.06 38.65 -28.52
C THR A 23 -0.52 39.38 -29.73
N VAL A 24 -1.70 39.97 -29.58
CA VAL A 24 -2.38 40.70 -30.67
C VAL A 24 -1.58 41.97 -31.01
N HIS A 25 -0.76 41.87 -32.04
CA HIS A 25 -0.46 42.99 -32.92
C HIS A 25 -0.63 42.54 -34.36
N ASN A 26 -1.45 43.30 -35.10
CA ASN A 26 -1.92 42.99 -36.44
C ASN A 26 -0.77 42.82 -37.44
N SER A 27 -0.29 41.59 -37.61
CA SER A 27 0.36 41.14 -38.84
C SER A 27 0.33 39.62 -38.90
N ARG A 28 -0.54 39.05 -39.73
CA ARG A 28 -0.44 37.63 -40.12
C ARG A 28 0.83 37.46 -40.96
N LEU A 29 1.93 37.05 -40.33
CA LEU A 29 3.10 36.53 -41.04
C LEU A 29 2.72 35.15 -41.58
N SER A 30 2.60 35.01 -42.90
CA SER A 30 2.49 33.69 -43.52
C SER A 30 3.81 32.95 -43.39
N VAL A 31 3.74 31.64 -43.16
CA VAL A 31 4.91 30.75 -43.03
C VAL A 31 5.85 30.88 -44.24
N ASP A 32 5.29 31.13 -45.44
CA ASP A 32 6.05 31.38 -46.67
C ASP A 32 6.94 32.63 -46.62
N LYS A 33 6.52 33.69 -45.92
CA LYS A 33 7.33 34.91 -45.76
C LYS A 33 8.47 34.70 -44.75
N LEU A 34 8.24 33.87 -43.73
CA LEU A 34 9.27 33.53 -42.74
C LEU A 34 10.36 32.63 -43.35
N ALA A 35 9.96 31.65 -44.16
CA ALA A 35 10.86 30.75 -44.87
C ALA A 35 11.74 31.46 -45.92
N ARG A 36 11.24 32.55 -46.54
CA ARG A 36 12.00 33.38 -47.51
C ARG A 36 12.77 34.53 -46.87
N SER A 37 12.68 34.71 -45.55
CA SER A 37 13.43 35.77 -44.84
C SER A 37 14.90 35.37 -44.65
N ARG A 38 15.79 36.36 -44.54
CA ARG A 38 17.22 36.14 -44.20
C ARG A 38 17.46 35.38 -42.89
N TYR A 39 16.44 35.23 -42.05
CA TYR A 39 16.48 34.51 -40.77
C TYR A 39 15.79 33.13 -40.84
N GLY A 40 15.11 32.81 -41.95
CA GLY A 40 14.33 31.57 -42.11
C GLY A 40 15.21 30.32 -42.02
N THR A 41 16.36 30.33 -42.70
CA THR A 41 17.35 29.24 -42.63
C THR A 41 17.91 29.08 -41.21
N THR A 42 18.20 30.18 -40.51
CA THR A 42 18.70 30.14 -39.13
C THR A 42 17.66 29.58 -38.16
N ILE A 43 16.40 30.00 -38.27
CA ILE A 43 15.30 29.50 -37.44
C ILE A 43 15.06 28.00 -37.71
N PHE A 44 15.11 27.57 -38.98
CA PHE A 44 14.95 26.16 -39.34
C PHE A 44 16.10 25.29 -38.82
N VAL A 45 17.35 25.77 -38.90
CA VAL A 45 18.52 25.09 -38.32
C VAL A 45 18.41 25.03 -36.79
N LEU A 46 17.98 26.10 -36.12
CA LEU A 46 17.76 26.11 -34.68
C LEU A 46 16.64 25.16 -34.26
N LEU A 47 15.58 25.00 -35.06
CA LEU A 47 14.51 24.02 -34.83
C LEU A 47 15.01 22.58 -35.01
N ILE A 48 15.85 22.31 -36.02
CA ILE A 48 16.49 21.00 -36.19
C ILE A 48 17.42 20.70 -35.02
N ILE A 49 18.25 21.66 -34.60
CA ILE A 49 19.14 21.50 -33.43
C ILE A 49 18.31 21.28 -32.16
N TRP A 50 17.20 22.01 -31.98
CA TRP A 50 16.26 21.79 -30.87
C TRP A 50 15.69 20.36 -30.92
N CYS A 51 15.21 19.89 -32.08
CA CYS A 51 14.69 18.53 -32.24
C CYS A 51 15.76 17.45 -31.97
N LEU A 52 16.99 17.65 -32.46
CA LEU A 52 18.11 16.72 -32.25
C LEU A 52 18.58 16.70 -30.79
N LEU A 53 18.55 17.85 -30.09
CA LEU A 53 18.86 17.93 -28.65
C LEU A 53 17.71 17.41 -27.77
N SER A 54 16.45 17.53 -28.22
CA SER A 54 15.27 17.03 -27.52
C SER A 54 15.03 15.53 -27.71
N GLY A 55 15.67 14.93 -28.73
CA GLY A 55 15.51 13.51 -29.10
C GLY A 55 16.40 12.52 -28.32
N GLN A 56 17.24 12.97 -27.38
CA GLN A 56 17.99 12.05 -26.52
C GLN A 56 17.10 11.54 -25.38
N THR A 57 16.15 10.66 -25.69
CA THR A 57 15.54 9.84 -24.64
C THR A 57 16.62 8.92 -24.10
N LYS A 58 17.13 9.18 -22.89
CA LYS A 58 17.99 8.22 -22.18
C LYS A 58 17.28 6.87 -22.17
N ALA A 59 17.97 5.81 -22.59
CA ALA A 59 17.45 4.46 -22.46
C ALA A 59 16.99 4.25 -21.00
N PRO A 60 15.86 3.54 -20.77
CA PRO A 60 15.36 3.34 -19.42
C PRO A 60 16.43 2.67 -18.55
N GLU A 61 16.67 3.25 -17.37
CA GLU A 61 17.68 2.80 -16.40
C GLU A 61 17.51 1.30 -16.10
N TYR A 62 16.24 0.88 -15.94
CA TYR A 62 15.83 -0.46 -15.58
C TYR A 62 14.97 -1.13 -16.67
N LEU A 63 15.18 -2.43 -16.91
CA LEU A 63 14.25 -3.24 -17.71
C LEU A 63 12.94 -3.47 -16.95
N PHE A 64 11.89 -3.78 -17.71
CA PHE A 64 10.69 -4.37 -17.13
C PHE A 64 11.01 -5.75 -16.52
N PRO A 65 10.60 -6.04 -15.27
CA PRO A 65 11.05 -7.23 -14.53
C PRO A 65 10.33 -8.53 -14.91
N LEU A 66 9.19 -8.47 -15.60
CA LEU A 66 8.47 -9.66 -16.08
C LEU A 66 8.64 -9.88 -17.57
N ALA A 67 8.70 -11.14 -17.99
CA ALA A 67 8.73 -11.53 -19.39
C ALA A 67 7.32 -11.57 -20.03
N MET A 68 6.54 -10.49 -19.89
CA MET A 68 5.20 -10.35 -20.46
C MET A 68 4.84 -8.87 -20.67
N GLU A 69 3.70 -8.62 -21.32
CA GLU A 69 3.17 -7.27 -21.48
C GLU A 69 2.93 -6.60 -20.12
N PRO A 70 3.36 -5.34 -19.93
CA PRO A 70 3.19 -4.64 -18.67
C PRO A 70 1.71 -4.39 -18.31
N ALA A 71 1.32 -4.78 -17.10
CA ALA A 71 0.02 -4.45 -16.54
C ALA A 71 0.14 -4.34 -15.00
N ILE A 72 -0.57 -3.38 -14.40
CA ILE A 72 -0.48 -3.12 -12.95
C ILE A 72 -1.78 -3.39 -12.22
N SER A 73 -1.67 -3.83 -10.97
CA SER A 73 -2.77 -4.01 -10.01
C SER A 73 -2.58 -3.21 -8.72
N GLY A 74 -1.52 -2.41 -8.63
CA GLY A 74 -1.25 -1.57 -7.48
C GLY A 74 -0.10 -0.60 -7.75
N THR A 75 -0.24 0.61 -7.25
CA THR A 75 0.67 1.74 -7.46
C THR A 75 1.39 2.15 -6.18
N PHE A 76 2.46 2.91 -6.33
CA PHE A 76 3.30 3.35 -5.22
C PHE A 76 2.55 4.31 -4.28
N GLY A 77 2.71 4.12 -2.97
CA GLY A 77 2.17 5.02 -1.95
C GLY A 77 0.71 4.76 -1.56
N GLU A 78 0.05 3.75 -2.12
CA GLU A 78 -1.26 3.28 -1.65
C GLU A 78 -1.21 2.85 -0.18
N TYR A 79 -2.19 3.25 0.62
CA TYR A 79 -2.26 2.79 2.01
C TYR A 79 -2.89 1.40 2.10
N ARG A 80 -2.19 0.46 2.74
CA ARG A 80 -2.62 -0.94 2.91
C ARG A 80 -2.87 -1.26 4.37
N GLY A 81 -3.72 -0.45 5.01
CA GLY A 81 -4.19 -0.62 6.40
C GLY A 81 -3.17 -0.26 7.49
N TYR A 82 -1.89 -0.57 7.29
CA TYR A 82 -0.83 -0.38 8.29
C TYR A 82 0.49 0.15 7.71
N ARG A 83 0.59 0.25 6.37
CA ARG A 83 1.78 0.70 5.66
C ARG A 83 1.44 1.32 4.32
N PHE A 84 2.37 2.10 3.78
CA PHE A 84 2.32 2.47 2.37
C PHE A 84 2.87 1.35 1.49
N HIS A 85 2.35 1.26 0.27
CA HIS A 85 2.84 0.37 -0.75
C HIS A 85 4.18 0.88 -1.30
N ALA A 86 5.27 0.14 -1.04
CA ALA A 86 6.66 0.55 -1.32
C ALA A 86 7.09 0.38 -2.79
N GLY A 87 6.21 -0.09 -3.65
CA GLY A 87 6.51 -0.42 -5.03
C GLY A 87 5.28 -0.39 -5.90
N ILE A 88 5.29 -1.22 -6.93
CA ILE A 88 4.14 -1.49 -7.80
C ILE A 88 3.86 -2.99 -7.83
N ASP A 89 2.60 -3.33 -8.05
CA ASP A 89 2.20 -4.73 -8.24
C ASP A 89 1.93 -4.96 -9.72
N LEU A 90 2.68 -5.89 -10.31
CA LEU A 90 2.59 -6.26 -11.71
C LEU A 90 1.74 -7.50 -11.86
N ARG A 91 0.69 -7.42 -12.68
CA ARG A 91 -0.26 -8.50 -12.91
C ARG A 91 0.39 -9.68 -13.61
N THR A 92 0.05 -10.89 -13.18
CA THR A 92 0.39 -12.13 -13.87
C THR A 92 -0.86 -12.89 -14.31
N ASN A 93 -1.99 -12.17 -14.43
CA ASN A 93 -3.30 -12.69 -14.85
C ASN A 93 -3.77 -13.93 -14.05
N GLY A 94 -3.47 -13.96 -12.75
CA GLY A 94 -3.86 -15.05 -11.85
C GLY A 94 -3.02 -16.32 -11.97
N VAL A 95 -1.87 -16.26 -12.66
CA VAL A 95 -1.00 -17.42 -12.92
C VAL A 95 0.39 -17.19 -12.30
N MET A 96 0.97 -18.24 -11.73
CA MET A 96 2.35 -18.26 -11.20
C MET A 96 3.34 -18.75 -12.26
N GLY A 97 4.63 -18.46 -12.09
CA GLY A 97 5.68 -19.07 -12.91
C GLY A 97 6.14 -18.23 -14.10
N TYR A 98 5.83 -16.93 -14.15
CA TYR A 98 6.46 -16.07 -15.15
C TYR A 98 7.94 -15.83 -14.78
N PRO A 99 8.88 -15.91 -15.74
CA PRO A 99 10.27 -15.57 -15.48
C PRO A 99 10.41 -14.13 -15.00
N VAL A 100 11.06 -13.96 -13.85
CA VAL A 100 11.41 -12.66 -13.28
C VAL A 100 12.86 -12.36 -13.64
N LYS A 101 13.08 -11.23 -14.31
CA LYS A 101 14.39 -10.79 -14.81
C LYS A 101 14.99 -9.72 -13.90
N ALA A 102 16.31 -9.77 -13.73
CA ALA A 102 17.06 -8.66 -13.15
C ALA A 102 16.89 -7.40 -14.01
N THR A 103 16.37 -6.32 -13.44
CA THR A 103 16.11 -5.09 -14.20
C THR A 103 17.38 -4.33 -14.56
N GLY A 104 18.49 -4.62 -13.90
CA GLY A 104 19.82 -4.06 -14.14
C GLY A 104 20.92 -4.98 -13.62
N ASP A 105 22.16 -4.72 -14.01
CA ASP A 105 23.33 -5.42 -13.46
C ASP A 105 23.41 -5.19 -11.95
N GLY A 106 23.73 -6.23 -11.19
CA GLY A 106 23.83 -6.10 -9.75
C GLY A 106 24.30 -7.35 -9.04
N GLU A 107 24.27 -7.29 -7.72
CA GLU A 107 24.56 -8.41 -6.83
C GLU A 107 23.40 -8.69 -5.88
N VAL A 108 23.04 -9.96 -5.75
CA VAL A 108 22.07 -10.39 -4.74
C VAL A 108 22.75 -10.27 -3.38
N PHE A 109 22.35 -9.26 -2.61
CA PHE A 109 22.94 -9.01 -1.29
C PHE A 109 22.05 -9.50 -0.14
N GLN A 110 20.76 -9.70 -0.40
CA GLN A 110 19.82 -10.21 0.59
C GLN A 110 18.70 -11.03 -0.05
N VAL A 111 18.30 -12.07 0.66
CA VAL A 111 17.06 -12.82 0.45
C VAL A 111 16.25 -12.82 1.73
N LYS A 112 14.94 -12.70 1.60
CA LYS A 112 14.00 -12.89 2.71
C LYS A 112 13.06 -14.03 2.36
N HIS A 113 12.85 -14.92 3.30
CA HIS A 113 11.78 -15.91 3.24
C HIS A 113 10.92 -15.71 4.48
N PHE A 114 9.66 -15.33 4.27
CA PHE A 114 8.75 -15.02 5.36
C PHE A 114 7.35 -15.55 5.07
N VAL A 115 6.63 -15.87 6.14
CA VAL A 115 5.28 -16.48 6.08
C VAL A 115 4.21 -15.40 5.87
N GLY A 116 4.46 -14.21 6.41
CA GLY A 116 3.58 -13.06 6.26
C GLY A 116 3.65 -12.44 4.87
N ALA A 117 3.04 -11.24 4.77
CA ALA A 117 2.77 -10.56 3.50
C ALA A 117 3.93 -10.53 2.50
N ASP A 118 5.18 -10.40 2.95
CA ASP A 118 6.32 -10.24 2.03
C ASP A 118 6.68 -11.52 1.24
N GLY A 119 6.34 -12.71 1.76
CA GLY A 119 6.64 -13.98 1.08
C GLY A 119 8.14 -14.23 0.85
N LYS A 120 8.47 -14.75 -0.34
CA LYS A 120 9.85 -14.88 -0.85
C LYS A 120 10.27 -13.60 -1.56
N VAL A 121 11.36 -13.00 -1.10
CA VAL A 121 11.85 -11.71 -1.59
C VAL A 121 13.33 -11.77 -1.93
N LEU A 122 13.69 -11.27 -3.10
CA LEU A 122 15.06 -11.09 -3.56
C LEU A 122 15.40 -9.59 -3.58
N TYR A 123 16.56 -9.23 -3.03
CA TYR A 123 17.10 -7.87 -3.05
C TYR A 123 18.37 -7.82 -3.89
N LEU A 124 18.37 -6.97 -4.90
CA LEU A 124 19.47 -6.78 -5.84
C LEU A 124 20.05 -5.38 -5.67
N ARG A 125 21.34 -5.28 -5.36
CA ARG A 125 22.07 -4.00 -5.25
C ARG A 125 22.79 -3.71 -6.55
N HIS A 126 22.56 -2.52 -7.10
CA HIS A 126 23.15 -2.06 -8.36
C HIS A 126 24.44 -1.28 -8.12
N ARG A 127 25.23 -1.07 -9.18
CA ARG A 127 26.48 -0.28 -9.13
C ARG A 127 26.26 1.16 -8.64
N THR A 128 25.07 1.72 -8.86
CA THR A 128 24.67 3.05 -8.40
C THR A 128 24.36 3.11 -6.89
N GLY A 129 24.37 1.96 -6.21
CA GLY A 129 23.94 1.81 -4.83
C GLY A 129 22.42 1.64 -4.67
N GLN A 130 21.62 1.92 -5.71
CA GLN A 130 20.18 1.67 -5.69
C GLN A 130 19.89 0.17 -5.51
N ILE A 131 18.73 -0.12 -4.93
CA ILE A 131 18.29 -1.49 -4.67
C ILE A 131 17.01 -1.76 -5.45
N THR A 132 16.93 -2.89 -6.14
CA THR A 132 15.65 -3.42 -6.66
C THR A 132 15.20 -4.60 -5.83
N VAL A 133 13.88 -4.69 -5.61
CA VAL A 133 13.26 -5.71 -4.76
C VAL A 133 12.19 -6.45 -5.55
N TYR A 134 12.19 -7.78 -5.44
CA TYR A 134 11.29 -8.68 -6.15
C TYR A 134 10.64 -9.60 -5.12
N ALA A 135 9.36 -9.41 -4.84
CA ALA A 135 8.63 -10.13 -3.79
C ALA A 135 7.52 -11.03 -4.33
N HIS A 136 6.94 -11.84 -3.44
CA HIS A 136 5.94 -12.87 -3.75
C HIS A 136 6.42 -13.96 -4.72
N LEU A 137 7.73 -14.18 -4.84
CA LEU A 137 8.30 -15.16 -5.76
C LEU A 137 7.82 -16.58 -5.43
N PHE A 138 7.65 -17.41 -6.45
CA PHE A 138 7.38 -18.84 -6.29
C PHE A 138 8.66 -19.60 -5.95
N GLU A 139 9.71 -19.37 -6.75
CA GLU A 139 11.02 -20.00 -6.65
C GLU A 139 12.12 -18.99 -7.01
N PHE A 140 13.26 -19.08 -6.34
CA PHE A 140 14.45 -18.31 -6.70
C PHE A 140 15.21 -18.97 -7.87
N MET A 141 16.20 -18.29 -8.44
CA MET A 141 17.14 -18.97 -9.35
C MET A 141 17.85 -20.14 -8.64
N PRO A 142 18.23 -21.22 -9.36
CA PRO A 142 18.69 -22.47 -8.74
C PRO A 142 19.82 -22.33 -7.73
N ALA A 143 20.80 -21.46 -8.00
CA ALA A 143 21.93 -21.21 -7.09
C ALA A 143 21.47 -20.64 -5.75
N LEU A 144 20.44 -19.78 -5.76
CA LEU A 144 19.91 -19.12 -4.58
C LEU A 144 18.94 -20.02 -3.82
N GLU A 145 18.13 -20.80 -4.54
CA GLU A 145 17.22 -21.78 -3.93
C GLU A 145 17.99 -22.81 -3.09
N LYS A 146 19.17 -23.25 -3.56
CA LYS A 146 20.05 -24.13 -2.80
C LYS A 146 20.50 -23.51 -1.47
N LEU A 147 20.94 -22.25 -1.48
CA LEU A 147 21.38 -21.54 -0.28
C LEU A 147 20.24 -21.34 0.72
N VAL A 148 19.04 -21.00 0.23
CA VAL A 148 17.83 -20.85 1.05
C VAL A 148 17.46 -22.16 1.73
N GLN A 149 17.53 -23.28 1.01
CA GLN A 149 17.27 -24.62 1.57
C GLN A 149 18.32 -25.05 2.60
N GLU A 150 19.60 -24.76 2.37
CA GLU A 150 20.68 -25.00 3.34
C GLU A 150 20.47 -24.21 4.63
N GLU A 151 20.10 -22.93 4.51
CA GLU A 151 19.83 -22.06 5.66
C GLU A 151 18.60 -22.53 6.47
N ARG A 152 17.54 -23.00 5.78
CA ARG A 152 16.38 -23.62 6.44
C ARG A 152 16.76 -24.85 7.26
N ARG A 153 17.56 -25.75 6.69
CA ARG A 153 18.04 -26.94 7.41
C ARG A 153 18.91 -26.56 8.61
N ARG A 154 19.77 -25.55 8.45
CA ARG A 154 20.69 -25.10 9.49
C ARG A 154 19.99 -24.44 10.68
N THR A 155 18.99 -23.60 10.42
CA THR A 155 18.31 -22.80 11.45
C THR A 155 17.07 -23.48 12.02
N ASN A 156 16.49 -24.44 11.28
CA ASN A 156 15.18 -25.02 11.57
C ASN A 156 14.09 -23.95 11.82
N ARG A 157 14.19 -22.82 11.10
CA ARG A 157 13.20 -21.75 11.10
C ARG A 157 12.60 -21.61 9.72
N TYR A 158 11.35 -21.21 9.67
CA TYR A 158 10.75 -20.84 8.40
C TYR A 158 11.12 -19.40 8.02
N GLY A 159 10.96 -18.47 8.97
CA GLY A 159 11.15 -17.05 8.73
C GLY A 159 12.60 -16.61 8.91
N PHE A 160 13.29 -16.22 7.84
CA PHE A 160 14.68 -15.74 7.94
C PHE A 160 15.05 -14.72 6.86
N ARG A 161 16.17 -14.05 7.12
CA ARG A 161 16.89 -13.21 6.18
C ARG A 161 18.26 -13.82 5.96
N LEU A 162 18.66 -13.96 4.71
CA LEU A 162 19.93 -14.52 4.30
C LEU A 162 20.72 -13.44 3.55
N TRP A 163 21.98 -13.24 3.93
CA TRP A 163 22.95 -12.45 3.19
C TRP A 163 24.00 -13.41 2.61
N PRO A 164 24.03 -13.63 1.29
CA PRO A 164 24.99 -14.55 0.69
C PRO A 164 26.43 -14.13 1.00
N GLU A 165 27.24 -15.03 1.58
CA GLU A 165 28.66 -14.75 1.90
C GLU A 165 29.47 -14.40 0.66
N LYS A 166 29.17 -15.08 -0.46
CA LYS A 166 29.69 -14.75 -1.79
C LYS A 166 28.60 -14.03 -2.58
N PRO A 167 28.82 -12.75 -2.97
CA PRO A 167 27.83 -12.01 -3.74
C PRO A 167 27.50 -12.71 -5.06
N LEU A 168 26.23 -13.07 -5.26
CA LEU A 168 25.75 -13.64 -6.51
C LEU A 168 25.51 -12.50 -7.50
N ARG A 169 26.46 -12.32 -8.43
CA ARG A 169 26.35 -11.31 -9.49
C ARG A 169 25.40 -11.79 -10.58
N VAL A 170 24.53 -10.90 -11.04
CA VAL A 170 23.60 -11.13 -12.13
C VAL A 170 23.67 -9.96 -13.11
N ASN A 171 23.52 -10.27 -14.40
CA ASN A 171 23.47 -9.26 -15.44
C ASN A 171 22.02 -8.84 -15.68
N LYS A 172 21.83 -7.63 -16.19
CA LYS A 172 20.55 -7.11 -16.68
C LYS A 172 19.92 -8.14 -17.63
N GLY A 173 18.69 -8.55 -17.34
CA GLY A 173 17.93 -9.55 -18.11
C GLY A 173 18.08 -11.00 -17.66
N THR A 174 19.03 -11.33 -16.77
CA THR A 174 19.16 -12.68 -16.19
C THR A 174 17.89 -13.06 -15.42
N ILE A 175 17.40 -14.30 -15.61
CA ILE A 175 16.29 -14.83 -14.82
C ILE A 175 16.77 -15.08 -13.39
N ILE A 176 16.18 -14.36 -12.43
CA ILE A 176 16.53 -14.40 -11.01
C ILE A 176 15.52 -15.17 -10.15
N GLY A 177 14.40 -15.57 -10.76
CA GLY A 177 13.37 -16.38 -10.13
C GLY A 177 12.12 -16.44 -10.99
N TYR A 178 11.03 -16.90 -10.39
CA TYR A 178 9.73 -17.00 -11.03
C TYR A 178 8.65 -16.35 -10.18
N SER A 179 7.72 -15.63 -10.81
CA SER A 179 6.62 -14.95 -10.13
C SER A 179 5.74 -15.97 -9.41
N GLY A 180 5.11 -15.55 -8.31
CA GLY A 180 4.33 -16.46 -7.50
C GLY A 180 3.24 -15.72 -6.73
N LYS A 181 2.86 -16.34 -5.62
CA LYS A 181 1.90 -15.81 -4.65
C LYS A 181 2.38 -16.03 -3.22
N SER A 182 3.68 -16.21 -2.99
CA SER A 182 4.16 -16.42 -1.61
C SER A 182 3.80 -15.20 -0.73
N GLY A 183 3.21 -15.44 0.43
CA GLY A 183 2.73 -14.39 1.35
C GLY A 183 1.44 -13.66 0.93
N THR A 184 0.80 -14.02 -0.19
CA THR A 184 -0.40 -13.35 -0.73
C THR A 184 -1.39 -14.35 -1.36
N SER A 185 -2.65 -13.97 -1.59
CA SER A 185 -3.64 -14.84 -2.24
C SER A 185 -3.61 -14.77 -3.76
N SER A 186 -3.32 -13.61 -4.34
CA SER A 186 -3.38 -13.39 -5.79
C SER A 186 -1.97 -13.41 -6.39
N PRO A 187 -1.70 -14.24 -7.43
CA PRO A 187 -0.42 -14.20 -8.14
C PRO A 187 -0.14 -12.84 -8.76
N HIS A 188 1.02 -12.27 -8.42
CA HIS A 188 1.57 -11.05 -8.98
C HIS A 188 3.06 -10.94 -8.66
N LEU A 189 3.76 -9.99 -9.29
CA LEU A 189 5.10 -9.59 -8.85
C LEU A 189 5.01 -8.23 -8.17
N HIS A 190 5.40 -8.17 -6.89
CA HIS A 190 5.64 -6.89 -6.22
C HIS A 190 7.07 -6.44 -6.52
N PHE A 191 7.22 -5.27 -7.11
CA PHE A 191 8.49 -4.71 -7.56
C PHE A 191 8.75 -3.34 -6.94
N GLU A 192 9.93 -3.18 -6.35
CA GLU A 192 10.36 -1.90 -5.76
C GLU A 192 11.68 -1.42 -6.35
N ILE A 193 11.86 -0.11 -6.35
CA ILE A 193 13.16 0.55 -6.49
C ILE A 193 13.39 1.35 -5.21
N ARG A 194 14.57 1.24 -4.62
CA ARG A 194 14.94 1.95 -3.39
C ARG A 194 16.26 2.71 -3.55
N THR A 195 16.41 3.75 -2.75
CA THR A 195 17.67 4.47 -2.57
C THR A 195 18.75 3.58 -1.92
N PRO A 196 20.03 3.99 -1.93
CA PRO A 196 21.09 3.27 -1.22
C PRO A 196 20.87 3.12 0.29
N ASP A 197 20.17 4.06 0.91
CA ASP A 197 19.74 4.03 2.32
C ASP A 197 18.40 3.29 2.51
N ASN A 198 17.99 2.48 1.52
CA ASN A 198 16.84 1.59 1.58
C ASN A 198 15.48 2.29 1.73
N GLN A 199 15.33 3.51 1.17
CA GLN A 199 14.05 4.22 1.12
C GLN A 199 13.31 3.94 -0.19
N PRO A 200 12.00 3.58 -0.13
CA PRO A 200 11.19 3.35 -1.32
C PRO A 200 11.10 4.57 -2.25
N LEU A 201 11.26 4.32 -3.54
CA LEU A 201 11.08 5.27 -4.64
C LEU A 201 9.96 4.77 -5.55
N ASN A 202 9.19 5.70 -6.11
CA ASN A 202 8.18 5.36 -7.12
C ASN A 202 8.86 4.82 -8.39
N PRO A 203 8.64 3.55 -8.78
CA PRO A 203 9.29 2.95 -9.93
C PRO A 203 8.99 3.66 -11.26
N PHE A 204 7.80 4.26 -11.42
CA PHE A 204 7.45 5.01 -12.63
C PHE A 204 8.37 6.23 -12.85
N LYS A 205 8.88 6.85 -11.78
CA LYS A 205 9.84 7.97 -11.86
C LYS A 205 11.28 7.51 -12.14
N LYS A 206 11.52 6.20 -12.26
CA LYS A 206 12.82 5.58 -12.52
C LYS A 206 12.89 4.87 -13.87
N GLY A 207 11.99 5.23 -14.79
CA GLY A 207 12.02 4.74 -16.18
C GLY A 207 11.27 3.43 -16.41
N LEU A 208 10.57 2.90 -15.41
CA LEU A 208 9.65 1.78 -15.58
C LEU A 208 8.30 2.27 -16.11
N LEU A 209 8.31 2.87 -17.30
CA LEU A 209 7.11 3.44 -17.91
C LEU A 209 6.21 2.33 -18.47
N ILE A 210 4.94 2.39 -18.11
CA ILE A 210 3.87 1.58 -18.68
C ILE A 210 3.01 2.54 -19.49
N ALA A 211 2.73 2.19 -20.74
CA ALA A 211 1.93 3.05 -21.59
C ALA A 211 0.51 3.19 -21.00
N ASP A 212 0.11 4.42 -20.72
CA ASP A 212 -1.20 4.77 -20.21
C ASP A 212 -1.66 6.07 -20.85
N VAL A 213 -2.92 6.08 -21.28
CA VAL A 213 -3.58 7.22 -21.92
C VAL A 213 -4.92 7.56 -21.26
N ILE A 214 -5.27 6.87 -20.16
CA ILE A 214 -6.54 7.01 -19.48
C ILE A 214 -6.34 8.00 -18.31
N PRO A 215 -6.98 9.19 -18.34
CA PRO A 215 -6.86 10.11 -17.23
C PRO A 215 -7.49 9.57 -15.93
N PRO A 216 -7.00 9.98 -14.76
CA PRO A 216 -7.63 9.66 -13.48
C PRO A 216 -9.11 10.05 -13.40
N VAL A 217 -9.88 9.30 -12.62
CA VAL A 217 -11.31 9.54 -12.39
C VAL A 217 -11.54 10.18 -11.03
N LEU A 218 -12.14 11.38 -11.02
CA LEU A 218 -12.63 12.02 -9.81
C LEU A 218 -14.03 11.49 -9.47
N LYS A 219 -14.20 10.93 -8.28
CA LYS A 219 -15.45 10.29 -7.84
C LYS A 219 -16.26 11.21 -6.92
N SER A 220 -15.64 11.76 -5.88
CA SER A 220 -16.33 12.62 -4.90
C SER A 220 -15.38 13.56 -4.15
N ILE A 221 -15.95 14.52 -3.43
CA ILE A 221 -15.30 15.14 -2.27
C ILE A 221 -16.13 14.86 -1.02
N THR A 222 -15.47 14.77 0.13
CA THR A 222 -16.11 14.80 1.45
C THR A 222 -15.68 16.09 2.14
N LEU A 223 -16.66 16.85 2.62
CA LEU A 223 -16.46 18.03 3.43
C LEU A 223 -16.71 17.67 4.89
N GLU A 224 -15.75 17.98 5.75
CA GLU A 224 -15.80 17.74 7.20
C GLU A 224 -15.60 19.05 7.94
N PRO A 225 -16.54 19.45 8.84
CA PRO A 225 -16.34 20.61 9.72
C PRO A 225 -15.03 20.50 10.51
N ALA A 226 -14.18 21.52 10.43
CA ALA A 226 -12.85 21.49 11.04
C ALA A 226 -12.87 21.80 12.55
N ASP A 227 -13.93 22.45 13.03
CA ASP A 227 -14.11 22.84 14.43
C ASP A 227 -15.60 22.83 14.82
N PRO A 228 -15.94 22.93 16.11
CA PRO A 228 -17.34 22.92 16.59
C PRO A 228 -18.20 24.09 16.12
N TYR A 229 -17.61 25.13 15.55
CA TYR A 229 -18.32 26.32 15.08
C TYR A 229 -18.50 26.29 13.56
N SER A 230 -18.06 25.21 12.92
CA SER A 230 -18.15 25.00 11.48
C SER A 230 -19.26 24.02 11.14
N ALA A 231 -19.84 24.16 9.95
CA ALA A 231 -20.94 23.31 9.50
C ALA A 231 -20.90 23.05 7.99
N VAL A 232 -21.36 21.87 7.60
CA VAL A 232 -21.64 21.51 6.20
C VAL A 232 -23.13 21.24 6.09
N GLU A 233 -23.81 21.99 5.23
CA GLU A 233 -25.28 21.94 5.08
C GLU A 233 -26.00 22.03 6.44
N GLY A 234 -25.55 22.99 7.26
CA GLY A 234 -26.08 23.27 8.59
C GLY A 234 -25.87 22.22 9.68
N GLY A 235 -24.96 21.25 9.49
CA GLY A 235 -24.64 20.25 10.52
C GLY A 235 -23.14 20.01 10.73
N SER A 236 -22.82 19.37 11.86
CA SER A 236 -21.45 18.98 12.28
C SER A 236 -20.93 17.67 11.66
N ALA A 237 -21.78 16.91 10.97
CA ALA A 237 -21.39 15.65 10.35
C ALA A 237 -20.73 15.88 8.98
N SER A 238 -19.70 15.08 8.67
CA SER A 238 -19.06 15.05 7.35
C SER A 238 -20.07 14.65 6.26
N ARG A 239 -20.02 15.30 5.10
CA ARG A 239 -20.91 15.01 3.97
C ARG A 239 -20.14 14.84 2.68
N SER A 240 -20.50 13.82 1.90
CA SER A 240 -19.91 13.54 0.59
C SER A 240 -20.74 14.08 -0.56
N PHE A 241 -20.07 14.57 -1.59
CA PHE A 241 -20.62 15.18 -2.79
C PHE A 241 -19.95 14.58 -4.02
N ASN A 242 -20.73 13.98 -4.91
CA ASN A 242 -20.22 13.34 -6.10
C ASN A 242 -19.82 14.37 -7.16
N PHE A 243 -18.75 14.04 -7.88
CA PHE A 243 -18.42 14.72 -9.12
C PHE A 243 -19.28 14.18 -10.27
N VAL A 244 -19.58 15.05 -11.23
CA VAL A 244 -20.16 14.71 -12.53
C VAL A 244 -19.29 15.27 -13.64
N GLN A 245 -19.13 14.53 -14.73
CA GLN A 245 -18.37 15.02 -15.88
C GLN A 245 -19.16 16.13 -16.60
N ARG A 246 -18.51 17.26 -16.85
CA ARG A 246 -19.03 18.36 -17.68
C ARG A 246 -17.87 19.10 -18.37
N GLY A 247 -18.00 19.33 -19.67
CA GLY A 247 -17.09 20.19 -20.43
C GLY A 247 -15.62 19.75 -20.42
N GLY A 248 -15.36 18.44 -20.45
CA GLY A 248 -13.99 17.89 -20.42
C GLY A 248 -13.33 17.87 -19.03
N GLY A 249 -14.07 18.17 -17.96
CA GLY A 249 -13.61 18.03 -16.58
C GLY A 249 -14.73 17.58 -15.65
N TYR A 250 -14.54 17.75 -14.35
CA TYR A 250 -15.47 17.36 -13.31
C TYR A 250 -16.00 18.59 -12.56
N VAL A 251 -17.29 18.59 -12.23
CA VAL A 251 -17.92 19.59 -11.36
C VAL A 251 -18.74 18.87 -10.29
N LEU A 252 -18.98 19.48 -9.15
CA LEU A 252 -19.91 18.90 -8.17
C LEU A 252 -21.34 18.92 -8.71
N ALA A 253 -22.09 17.85 -8.45
CA ALA A 253 -23.50 17.75 -8.85
C ALA A 253 -24.39 18.83 -8.21
N LYS A 254 -24.00 19.31 -7.02
CA LYS A 254 -24.63 20.41 -6.28
C LYS A 254 -23.57 21.28 -5.63
N ARG A 255 -23.93 22.51 -5.28
CA ARG A 255 -23.05 23.44 -4.55
C ARG A 255 -23.29 23.27 -3.05
N PRO A 256 -22.32 22.75 -2.29
CA PRO A 256 -22.47 22.56 -0.85
C PRO A 256 -22.47 23.90 -0.12
N ARG A 257 -23.37 24.07 0.85
CA ARG A 257 -23.33 25.21 1.78
C ARG A 257 -22.40 24.93 2.96
N VAL A 258 -21.57 25.91 3.32
CA VAL A 258 -20.54 25.76 4.35
C VAL A 258 -20.45 27.00 5.24
N ALA A 259 -20.47 26.80 6.56
CA ALA A 259 -20.16 27.80 7.57
C ALA A 259 -18.82 27.45 8.24
N GLY A 260 -17.98 28.45 8.52
CA GLY A 260 -16.70 28.24 9.19
C GLY A 260 -15.67 27.51 8.32
N GLN A 261 -14.79 26.72 8.94
CA GLN A 261 -13.70 26.00 8.28
C GLN A 261 -14.07 24.55 7.99
N VAL A 262 -13.72 24.07 6.79
CA VAL A 262 -13.89 22.65 6.43
C VAL A 262 -12.61 22.02 5.91
N GLN A 263 -12.45 20.75 6.23
CA GLN A 263 -11.48 19.83 5.65
C GLN A 263 -12.07 19.19 4.39
N ILE A 264 -11.20 18.92 3.40
CA ILE A 264 -11.58 18.21 2.17
C ILE A 264 -10.88 16.86 2.13
N THR A 265 -11.65 15.81 1.89
CA THR A 265 -11.15 14.52 1.41
C THR A 265 -11.58 14.32 -0.04
N LEU A 266 -10.65 13.99 -0.93
CA LEU A 266 -10.90 13.72 -2.33
C LEU A 266 -11.04 12.20 -2.57
N GLY A 267 -12.16 11.77 -3.11
CA GLY A 267 -12.29 10.45 -3.71
C GLY A 267 -11.85 10.47 -5.17
N ALA A 268 -10.72 9.84 -5.49
CA ALA A 268 -10.20 9.74 -6.85
C ALA A 268 -9.47 8.41 -7.05
N CYS A 269 -9.29 8.01 -8.31
CA CYS A 269 -8.37 6.93 -8.63
C CYS A 269 -7.89 6.96 -10.07
N ASP A 270 -6.84 6.18 -10.31
CA ASP A 270 -6.23 5.96 -11.60
C ASP A 270 -6.74 4.65 -12.21
N GLU A 271 -7.30 4.71 -13.42
CA GLU A 271 -7.88 3.55 -14.11
C GLU A 271 -6.98 3.11 -15.26
N THR A 272 -5.89 2.41 -14.95
CA THR A 272 -4.95 1.88 -15.97
C THR A 272 -5.58 0.85 -16.92
N THR A 273 -6.72 0.29 -16.52
CA THR A 273 -7.68 -0.40 -17.38
C THR A 273 -9.08 -0.02 -16.90
N PRO A 274 -10.08 0.17 -17.79
CA PRO A 274 -11.42 0.58 -17.39
C PRO A 274 -11.98 -0.28 -16.25
N GLY A 275 -12.39 0.35 -15.15
CA GLY A 275 -12.95 -0.35 -13.98
C GLY A 275 -11.93 -0.91 -12.98
N SER A 276 -10.62 -0.86 -13.24
CA SER A 276 -9.57 -1.18 -12.26
C SER A 276 -9.02 0.09 -11.63
N CYS A 277 -9.36 0.34 -10.38
CA CYS A 277 -9.04 1.58 -9.69
C CYS A 277 -7.77 1.42 -8.83
N ASN A 278 -6.69 2.14 -9.19
CA ASN A 278 -5.42 2.20 -8.45
C ASN A 278 -5.21 3.59 -7.82
N GLY A 279 -4.18 3.74 -6.99
CA GLY A 279 -3.80 5.03 -6.44
C GLY A 279 -3.31 6.02 -7.51
N VAL A 280 -3.63 7.31 -7.34
CA VAL A 280 -3.15 8.40 -8.21
C VAL A 280 -1.71 8.81 -7.86
N TYR A 281 -0.99 9.40 -8.80
CA TYR A 281 0.42 9.80 -8.61
C TYR A 281 0.58 11.19 -7.97
N ARG A 282 -0.23 12.17 -8.38
CA ARG A 282 -0.10 13.54 -7.89
C ARG A 282 -1.45 14.24 -7.79
N ILE A 283 -1.64 15.03 -6.74
CA ILE A 283 -2.83 15.86 -6.53
C ILE A 283 -2.39 17.30 -6.27
N GLU A 284 -2.95 18.24 -7.02
CA GLU A 284 -2.66 19.66 -6.89
C GLU A 284 -3.95 20.45 -6.72
N VAL A 285 -4.00 21.32 -5.70
CA VAL A 285 -5.16 22.16 -5.39
C VAL A 285 -4.82 23.62 -5.62
N TYR A 286 -5.61 24.29 -6.45
CA TYR A 286 -5.42 25.68 -6.83
C TYR A 286 -6.57 26.55 -6.36
N ARG A 287 -6.23 27.79 -6.01
CA ARG A 287 -7.17 28.88 -5.70
C ARG A 287 -6.84 30.05 -6.62
N GLY A 288 -7.55 30.16 -7.75
CA GLY A 288 -7.25 31.14 -8.80
C GLY A 288 -6.10 30.75 -9.73
N SER A 289 -5.58 31.72 -10.49
CA SER A 289 -4.44 31.54 -11.39
C SER A 289 -3.12 31.74 -10.66
N GLY A 290 -2.38 30.67 -10.38
CA GLY A 290 -1.11 30.72 -9.66
C GLY A 290 -0.55 29.33 -9.35
N LEU A 291 0.45 29.28 -8.47
CA LEU A 291 0.99 28.02 -7.93
C LEU A 291 -0.07 27.28 -7.10
N PRO A 292 0.01 25.94 -7.02
CA PRO A 292 -0.93 25.18 -6.19
C PRO A 292 -0.73 25.55 -4.71
N GLY A 293 -1.84 25.76 -4.00
CA GLY A 293 -1.84 25.96 -2.55
C GLY A 293 -1.52 24.68 -1.77
N LEU A 294 -1.71 23.51 -2.40
CA LEU A 294 -1.32 22.20 -1.89
C LEU A 294 -0.91 21.29 -3.05
N SER A 295 0.16 20.53 -2.86
CA SER A 295 0.63 19.51 -3.79
C SER A 295 1.06 18.25 -3.04
N LEU A 296 0.40 17.14 -3.33
CA LEU A 296 0.75 15.80 -2.88
C LEU A 296 1.39 15.05 -4.05
N SER A 297 2.60 14.51 -3.87
CA SER A 297 3.32 13.74 -4.89
C SER A 297 3.89 12.45 -4.31
N PHE A 298 3.47 11.32 -4.88
CA PHE A 298 3.87 9.99 -4.46
C PHE A 298 5.21 9.57 -5.10
N ASP A 299 6.30 10.31 -4.84
CA ASP A 299 7.62 10.00 -5.43
C ASP A 299 8.49 9.07 -4.57
N LYS A 300 8.37 9.22 -3.24
CA LYS A 300 9.16 8.50 -2.24
C LYS A 300 8.52 8.64 -0.85
N PHE A 301 8.82 7.73 0.05
CA PHE A 301 8.53 7.85 1.49
C PHE A 301 9.59 7.11 2.31
N SER A 302 9.63 7.31 3.62
CA SER A 302 10.46 6.49 4.52
C SER A 302 9.66 5.35 5.11
N PHE A 303 10.25 4.16 5.29
CA PHE A 303 9.55 3.08 6.03
C PHE A 303 9.11 3.51 7.44
N LEU A 304 9.77 4.50 8.02
CA LEU A 304 9.34 5.13 9.27
C LEU A 304 7.99 5.83 9.13
N ASP A 305 7.62 6.34 7.95
CA ASP A 305 6.34 7.02 7.72
C ASP A 305 5.13 6.08 7.60
N ASN A 306 5.30 4.75 7.65
CA ASN A 306 4.19 3.81 7.42
C ASN A 306 2.97 4.03 8.33
N PHE A 307 3.20 4.46 9.57
CA PHE A 307 2.13 4.77 10.51
C PHE A 307 1.34 6.02 10.14
N LYS A 308 1.88 6.89 9.28
CA LYS A 308 1.31 8.19 8.88
C LYS A 308 0.18 8.03 7.86
N GLY A 309 -0.22 6.81 7.51
CA GLY A 309 -1.22 6.53 6.49
C GLY A 309 -2.54 7.28 6.65
N LEU A 310 -3.07 7.39 7.88
CA LEU A 310 -4.33 8.08 8.15
C LEU A 310 -4.25 9.61 8.01
N SER A 311 -3.04 10.18 7.97
CA SER A 311 -2.82 11.59 7.62
C SER A 311 -2.94 11.86 6.11
N VAL A 312 -2.77 10.82 5.30
CA VAL A 312 -2.82 10.89 3.83
C VAL A 312 -4.17 10.38 3.31
N TYR A 313 -4.69 9.32 3.94
CA TYR A 313 -5.88 8.60 3.50
C TYR A 313 -6.96 8.59 4.58
N GLN A 314 -8.20 8.80 4.17
CA GLN A 314 -9.36 8.49 4.99
C GLN A 314 -9.76 7.02 4.78
N THR A 315 -9.77 6.23 5.84
CA THR A 315 -10.21 4.84 5.78
C THR A 315 -11.71 4.72 6.05
N GLY A 316 -12.36 3.76 5.39
CA GLY A 316 -13.78 3.45 5.55
C GLY A 316 -14.09 2.10 4.89
N SER A 317 -15.30 1.57 5.06
CA SER A 317 -15.71 0.26 4.51
C SER A 317 -15.49 0.13 2.99
N ASN A 318 -15.56 1.25 2.26
CA ASN A 318 -15.40 1.29 0.80
C ASN A 318 -13.94 1.51 0.34
N PHE A 319 -12.98 1.71 1.24
CA PHE A 319 -11.57 1.97 0.89
C PHE A 319 -10.96 0.81 0.10
N PHE A 320 -11.31 -0.44 0.47
CA PHE A 320 -10.86 -1.66 -0.20
C PHE A 320 -11.66 -2.00 -1.47
N GLN A 321 -12.73 -1.26 -1.78
CA GLN A 321 -13.54 -1.42 -3.01
C GLN A 321 -13.05 -0.50 -4.15
N GLY A 322 -11.76 -0.15 -4.17
CA GLY A 322 -11.21 0.76 -5.17
C GLY A 322 -11.80 2.18 -5.02
N ARG A 323 -11.79 2.74 -3.82
CA ARG A 323 -12.07 4.16 -3.60
C ARG A 323 -11.01 4.75 -2.69
N TYR A 324 -9.93 5.25 -3.29
CA TYR A 324 -8.91 5.97 -2.54
C TYR A 324 -9.45 7.33 -2.13
N LEU A 325 -9.49 7.57 -0.82
CA LEU A 325 -9.95 8.81 -0.22
C LEU A 325 -8.74 9.57 0.31
N TYR A 326 -8.27 10.57 -0.43
CA TYR A 326 -7.09 11.38 -0.12
C TYR A 326 -7.47 12.58 0.74
N ARG A 327 -6.91 12.69 1.95
CA ARG A 327 -7.08 13.88 2.79
C ARG A 327 -6.27 15.02 2.17
N LEU A 328 -6.96 16.08 1.77
CA LEU A 328 -6.36 17.34 1.26
C LEU A 328 -6.21 18.35 2.39
N VAL A 329 -5.88 17.86 3.58
CA VAL A 329 -5.71 18.68 4.78
C VAL A 329 -4.27 19.18 4.80
N PRO A 330 -4.03 20.45 5.19
CA PRO A 330 -2.71 20.88 5.62
C PRO A 330 -2.41 20.21 6.98
N ALA A 331 -2.08 18.91 6.96
CA ALA A 331 -1.41 18.31 8.11
C ALA A 331 -0.13 19.13 8.39
N PRO A 332 0.40 19.16 9.63
CA PRO A 332 1.76 19.65 9.83
C PRO A 332 2.63 18.95 8.79
N SER A 333 3.42 19.69 8.00
CA SER A 333 4.13 19.13 6.85
C SER A 333 4.98 17.89 7.19
N ALA A 334 5.42 17.77 8.44
CA ALA A 334 6.10 16.61 9.01
C ALA A 334 5.27 15.30 9.06
N CYS A 335 3.95 15.39 8.93
CA CYS A 335 2.99 14.29 9.10
C CYS A 335 2.59 13.63 7.78
N ASN A 336 2.64 14.35 6.66
CA ASN A 336 2.31 13.78 5.36
C ASN A 336 3.60 13.66 4.52
N PRO A 337 4.14 12.44 4.33
CA PRO A 337 5.42 12.24 3.63
C PRO A 337 5.37 12.60 2.14
N PHE A 338 4.17 12.78 1.58
CA PHE A 338 3.95 13.08 0.16
C PHE A 338 3.67 14.56 -0.09
N LEU A 339 3.58 15.41 0.93
CA LEU A 339 3.39 16.84 0.78
C LEU A 339 4.68 17.51 0.28
N ARG A 340 4.59 18.33 -0.79
CA ARG A 340 5.78 18.94 -1.43
C ARG A 340 5.98 20.42 -1.17
N ASN A 341 4.90 21.17 -0.95
CA ASN A 341 4.97 22.59 -0.58
C ASN A 341 4.34 22.77 0.81
N PRO A 342 4.95 23.58 1.71
CA PRO A 342 4.27 23.98 2.93
C PRO A 342 2.96 24.65 2.51
N PRO A 343 1.81 24.19 2.99
CA PRO A 343 0.55 24.70 2.52
C PRO A 343 0.49 26.18 2.92
N HIS A 344 0.25 27.07 1.95
CA HIS A 344 -0.51 28.25 2.33
C HIS A 344 -1.82 27.70 2.91
N PRO A 345 -2.23 28.10 4.11
CA PRO A 345 -3.38 27.49 4.76
C PRO A 345 -4.58 27.48 3.81
N LEU A 346 -4.86 26.31 3.25
CA LEU A 346 -6.09 26.01 2.53
C LEU A 346 -7.18 25.79 3.59
N TRP A 347 -7.27 26.70 4.56
CA TRP A 347 -8.45 26.83 5.38
C TRP A 347 -9.49 27.48 4.49
N LEU A 348 -10.51 26.71 4.12
CA LEU A 348 -11.72 27.27 3.57
C LEU A 348 -12.47 27.95 4.71
N ARG A 349 -12.03 29.14 5.14
CA ARG A 349 -12.90 29.99 5.97
C ARG A 349 -14.09 30.40 5.11
N GLY A 350 -15.28 29.99 5.54
CA GLY A 350 -16.55 30.56 5.11
C GLY A 350 -16.68 31.97 5.67
N ILE A 351 -15.98 32.92 5.04
CA ILE A 351 -16.32 34.35 4.92
C ILE A 351 -15.66 34.78 3.60
N GLY A 352 -16.36 34.62 2.46
CA GLY A 352 -15.87 35.02 1.13
C GLY A 352 -15.03 33.98 0.36
N ALA A 353 -15.68 33.00 -0.26
CA ALA A 353 -15.08 32.16 -1.30
C ALA A 353 -14.67 33.02 -2.53
N ARG A 354 -13.40 33.41 -2.62
CA ARG A 354 -12.77 34.14 -3.75
C ARG A 354 -12.70 33.34 -5.08
N GLY A 355 -13.71 32.54 -5.41
CA GLY A 355 -13.78 31.74 -6.63
C GLY A 355 -13.65 30.22 -6.41
N PRO A 356 -13.73 29.43 -7.50
CA PRO A 356 -13.68 27.97 -7.46
C PRO A 356 -12.32 27.44 -6.98
N LEU A 357 -12.34 26.31 -6.27
CA LEU A 357 -11.16 25.47 -6.12
C LEU A 357 -11.02 24.59 -7.36
N LEU A 358 -9.81 24.49 -7.88
CA LEU A 358 -9.47 23.55 -8.95
C LEU A 358 -8.58 22.46 -8.38
N ILE A 359 -9.00 21.21 -8.52
CA ILE A 359 -8.27 20.02 -8.08
C ILE A 359 -7.78 19.32 -9.34
N LYS A 360 -6.48 19.34 -9.60
CA LYS A 360 -5.86 18.56 -10.67
C LYS A 360 -5.32 17.26 -10.10
N VAL A 361 -5.61 16.15 -10.76
CA VAL A 361 -5.18 14.80 -10.36
C VAL A 361 -4.45 14.18 -11.53
N TYR A 362 -3.25 13.66 -11.30
CA TYR A 362 -2.38 13.05 -12.31
C TYR A 362 -2.15 11.57 -12.01
N ASP A 363 -2.09 10.76 -13.05
CA ASP A 363 -1.54 9.40 -13.00
C ASP A 363 0.00 9.42 -13.15
N ALA A 364 0.61 8.25 -13.18
CA ALA A 364 2.06 8.11 -13.31
C ALA A 364 2.60 8.38 -14.73
N ALA A 365 1.73 8.38 -15.75
CA ALA A 365 2.03 8.73 -17.14
C ALA A 365 1.79 10.22 -17.45
N ASP A 366 1.47 11.02 -16.43
CA ASP A 366 1.13 12.44 -16.50
C ASP A 366 -0.19 12.75 -17.25
N ASN A 367 -1.07 11.77 -17.49
CA ASN A 367 -2.47 12.09 -17.84
C ASN A 367 -3.16 12.71 -16.62
N PHE A 368 -4.10 13.62 -16.85
CA PHE A 368 -4.73 14.34 -15.75
C PHE A 368 -6.21 14.61 -15.95
N ALA A 369 -6.90 14.73 -14.81
CA ALA A 369 -8.26 15.22 -14.73
C ALA A 369 -8.36 16.44 -13.82
N ILE A 370 -9.34 17.30 -14.07
CA ILE A 370 -9.57 18.53 -13.31
C ILE A 370 -10.98 18.53 -12.72
N GLY A 371 -11.08 18.70 -11.39
CA GLY A 371 -12.31 18.93 -10.66
C GLY A 371 -12.46 20.39 -10.25
N LYS A 372 -13.62 20.98 -10.51
CA LYS A 372 -14.00 22.32 -10.07
C LYS A 372 -14.99 22.23 -8.91
N VAL A 373 -14.56 22.70 -7.74
CA VAL A 373 -15.38 22.74 -6.52
C VAL A 373 -15.82 24.17 -6.26
N LEU A 374 -17.14 24.36 -6.24
CA LEU A 374 -17.80 25.61 -5.87
C LEU A 374 -18.61 25.36 -4.62
N LEU A 375 -18.34 26.14 -3.58
CA LEU A 375 -19.05 26.12 -2.30
C LEU A 375 -19.90 27.38 -2.17
N GLU A 376 -21.03 27.26 -1.49
CA GLU A 376 -21.89 28.36 -1.09
C GLU A 376 -21.64 28.69 0.38
N GLU A 377 -21.70 29.97 0.71
CA GLU A 377 -21.56 30.42 2.10
C GLU A 377 -22.86 30.16 2.86
N ASP A 378 -22.75 29.54 4.02
CA ASP A 378 -23.83 29.42 4.98
C ASP A 378 -23.64 30.50 6.05
N PRO A 379 -24.53 31.49 6.17
CA PRO A 379 -24.41 32.56 7.15
C PRO A 379 -24.77 32.09 8.58
N GLY A 380 -25.16 30.83 8.78
CA GLY A 380 -25.49 30.28 10.08
C GLY A 380 -24.32 30.34 11.06
N ALA A 381 -24.62 30.67 12.31
CA ALA A 381 -23.73 30.52 13.45
C ALA A 381 -24.07 29.21 14.18
N TYR A 382 -23.09 28.33 14.32
CA TYR A 382 -23.26 27.01 14.91
C TYR A 382 -22.39 26.88 16.16
N ASP A 383 -22.85 26.09 17.13
CA ASP A 383 -22.05 25.65 18.28
C ASP A 383 -22.34 24.17 18.53
N PHE A 384 -21.36 23.34 18.20
CA PHE A 384 -21.37 21.90 18.42
C PHE A 384 -20.36 21.48 19.50
N SER A 385 -20.00 22.38 20.41
CA SER A 385 -18.97 22.13 21.44
C SER A 385 -19.28 20.91 22.33
N ASP A 386 -20.57 20.63 22.57
CA ASP A 386 -21.04 19.42 23.25
C ASP A 386 -20.55 18.11 22.59
N GLN A 387 -20.23 18.12 21.28
CA GLN A 387 -19.70 16.94 20.60
C GLN A 387 -18.24 16.65 20.98
N ILE A 388 -17.45 17.66 21.32
CA ILE A 388 -16.08 17.47 21.82
C ILE A 388 -16.10 16.82 23.21
N LEU A 389 -17.11 17.11 24.03
CA LEU A 389 -17.24 16.50 25.36
C LEU A 389 -17.36 14.97 25.33
N LYS A 390 -17.68 14.38 24.16
CA LYS A 390 -17.66 12.92 23.95
C LYS A 390 -16.23 12.32 23.95
N TYR A 391 -15.20 13.15 23.77
CA TYR A 391 -13.79 12.76 23.69
C TYR A 391 -13.00 13.46 24.80
N PRO A 392 -12.99 12.91 26.03
CA PRO A 392 -12.49 13.63 27.21
C PRO A 392 -10.97 13.77 27.26
N PHE A 393 -10.22 13.03 26.44
CA PHE A 393 -8.76 13.02 26.51
C PHE A 393 -8.15 13.79 25.33
N PHE A 394 -7.50 14.92 25.60
CA PHE A 394 -6.72 15.62 24.59
C PHE A 394 -5.29 15.09 24.58
N ILE A 395 -4.83 14.63 23.41
CA ILE A 395 -3.49 14.09 23.22
C ILE A 395 -2.73 15.02 22.28
N LYS A 396 -1.61 15.57 22.79
CA LYS A 396 -0.73 16.44 22.02
C LYS A 396 0.20 15.61 21.13
N ALA A 397 0.45 16.08 19.91
CA ALA A 397 1.50 15.52 19.07
C ALA A 397 2.88 16.02 19.49
N GLY A 398 3.91 15.19 19.24
CA GLY A 398 5.30 15.54 19.52
C GLY A 398 5.67 15.67 21.00
N GLU A 399 4.83 15.15 21.91
CA GLU A 399 5.17 15.09 23.33
C GLU A 399 6.43 14.26 23.56
N LYS A 400 7.34 14.77 24.41
CA LYS A 400 8.60 14.09 24.74
C LYS A 400 8.45 13.04 25.84
N LYS A 401 7.32 13.07 26.56
CA LYS A 401 6.99 12.13 27.63
C LYS A 401 5.90 11.18 27.14
N ALA A 402 6.00 9.93 27.58
CA ALA A 402 4.92 8.98 27.36
C ALA A 402 3.65 9.44 28.10
N LEU A 403 2.50 9.33 27.43
CA LEU A 403 1.19 9.57 28.03
C LEU A 403 0.52 8.23 28.29
N SER A 404 0.07 7.97 29.53
CA SER A 404 -0.81 6.84 29.85
C SER A 404 -2.22 7.35 30.09
N ILE A 405 -3.18 6.69 29.48
CA ILE A 405 -4.61 6.90 29.75
C ILE A 405 -5.17 5.60 30.30
N ASP A 406 -5.72 5.68 31.50
CA ASP A 406 -6.19 4.53 32.25
C ASP A 406 -7.72 4.52 32.28
N LYS A 407 -8.33 3.35 32.09
CA LYS A 407 -9.77 3.12 32.16
C LYS A 407 -10.03 1.75 32.78
N GLY A 408 -10.20 1.69 34.10
CA GLY A 408 -10.37 0.42 34.81
C GLY A 408 -9.14 -0.47 34.65
N SER A 409 -9.33 -1.70 34.18
CA SER A 409 -8.27 -2.67 33.91
C SER A 409 -7.55 -2.47 32.56
N PHE A 410 -7.85 -1.39 31.84
CA PHE A 410 -7.26 -1.07 30.54
C PHE A 410 -6.38 0.17 30.60
N LYS A 411 -5.19 0.09 30.02
CA LYS A 411 -4.28 1.22 29.85
C LYS A 411 -3.86 1.36 28.41
N LEU A 412 -3.85 2.62 27.95
CA LEU A 412 -3.39 3.02 26.64
C LEU A 412 -2.19 3.96 26.80
N GLU A 413 -1.02 3.47 26.44
CA GLU A 413 0.23 4.22 26.55
C GLU A 413 0.70 4.66 25.17
N PHE A 414 0.96 5.96 25.03
CA PHE A 414 1.52 6.58 23.84
C PHE A 414 3.00 6.86 24.09
N SER A 415 3.87 6.34 23.24
CA SER A 415 5.27 6.75 23.23
C SER A 415 5.42 8.20 22.78
N PRO A 416 6.53 8.87 23.14
CA PRO A 416 6.91 10.13 22.52
C PRO A 416 6.83 10.01 20.99
N GLU A 417 6.28 11.02 20.32
CA GLU A 417 6.07 11.04 18.86
C GLU A 417 5.04 10.03 18.32
N SER A 418 4.27 9.34 19.18
CA SER A 418 3.24 8.41 18.72
C SER A 418 2.24 9.11 17.79
N LEU A 419 1.82 10.35 18.07
CA LEU A 419 0.89 11.07 17.21
C LEU A 419 1.56 12.00 16.21
N CYS A 420 1.04 11.98 14.99
CA CYS A 420 1.35 12.97 13.95
C CYS A 420 0.81 14.36 14.29
N SER A 421 -0.47 14.45 14.63
CA SER A 421 -1.16 15.70 14.96
C SER A 421 -1.89 15.58 16.29
N PRO A 422 -2.12 16.68 17.02
CA PRO A 422 -2.95 16.65 18.22
C PRO A 422 -4.35 16.14 17.88
N ASP A 423 -4.98 15.43 18.82
CA ASP A 423 -6.32 14.86 18.63
C ASP A 423 -7.00 14.62 19.98
N TYR A 424 -8.30 14.34 19.94
CA TYR A 424 -9.09 13.96 21.10
C TYR A 424 -9.42 12.46 21.05
N LEU A 425 -9.38 11.79 22.20
CA LEU A 425 -9.62 10.36 22.34
C LEU A 425 -10.79 10.10 23.29
N ALA A 426 -11.61 9.11 22.94
CA ALA A 426 -12.61 8.51 23.79
C ALA A 426 -12.26 7.04 24.04
N ILE A 427 -12.40 6.59 25.29
CA ILE A 427 -12.30 5.17 25.66
C ILE A 427 -13.62 4.76 26.30
N GLN A 428 -14.30 3.79 25.68
CA GLN A 428 -15.54 3.22 26.18
C GLN A 428 -15.32 1.76 26.57
N GLU A 429 -15.87 1.37 27.71
CA GLU A 429 -15.91 -0.01 28.16
C GLU A 429 -17.28 -0.61 27.81
N LYS A 430 -17.29 -1.81 27.23
CA LYS A 430 -18.49 -2.55 26.85
C LYS A 430 -18.34 -4.02 27.24
N ARG A 431 -19.43 -4.65 27.66
CA ARG A 431 -19.51 -6.10 27.84
C ARG A 431 -19.89 -6.74 26.51
N GLU A 432 -19.16 -7.77 26.10
CA GLU A 432 -19.45 -8.56 24.90
C GLU A 432 -19.17 -10.03 25.20
N GLY A 433 -20.23 -10.85 25.19
CA GLY A 433 -20.15 -12.23 25.69
C GLY A 433 -19.69 -12.28 27.15
N GLU A 434 -18.73 -13.16 27.45
CA GLU A 434 -18.13 -13.29 28.78
C GLU A 434 -16.97 -12.29 29.04
N GLY A 435 -16.57 -11.52 28.02
CA GLY A 435 -15.43 -10.62 28.06
C GLY A 435 -15.78 -9.14 28.23
N THR A 436 -14.74 -8.34 28.48
CA THR A 436 -14.80 -6.88 28.43
C THR A 436 -14.06 -6.40 27.18
N VAL A 437 -14.68 -5.48 26.45
CA VAL A 437 -14.13 -4.82 25.27
C VAL A 437 -13.92 -3.34 25.57
N TYR A 438 -12.71 -2.85 25.30
CA TYR A 438 -12.35 -1.44 25.40
C TYR A 438 -12.25 -0.84 24.00
N SER A 439 -13.17 0.07 23.68
CA SER A 439 -13.21 0.81 22.42
C SER A 439 -12.48 2.14 22.58
N ALA A 440 -11.25 2.22 22.08
CA ALA A 440 -10.48 3.46 21.97
C ALA A 440 -10.68 4.08 20.58
N ARG A 441 -11.16 5.32 20.50
CA ARG A 441 -11.41 6.04 19.23
C ARG A 441 -10.90 7.46 19.31
N PHE A 442 -10.14 7.85 18.29
CA PHE A 442 -9.76 9.23 18.04
C PHE A 442 -10.89 9.97 17.34
N LYS A 443 -11.04 11.27 17.60
CA LYS A 443 -12.05 12.11 16.95
C LYS A 443 -11.73 12.25 15.47
N ASP A 444 -10.51 12.65 15.14
CA ASP A 444 -10.11 12.97 13.76
C ASP A 444 -9.36 11.81 13.08
N ASN A 445 -9.21 10.68 13.79
CA ASN A 445 -8.43 9.50 13.40
C ASN A 445 -6.97 9.83 13.10
N SER A 446 -6.33 10.59 13.99
CA SER A 446 -4.89 10.85 13.93
C SER A 446 -4.08 9.54 13.90
N SER A 447 -3.12 9.50 12.99
CA SER A 447 -2.17 8.39 12.83
C SER A 447 -1.28 8.23 14.06
N ALA A 448 -1.20 7.02 14.61
CA ALA A 448 -0.33 6.68 15.74
C ALA A 448 0.81 5.70 15.34
N GLN A 449 2.08 5.99 15.69
CA GLN A 449 3.23 5.10 15.40
C GLN A 449 3.10 3.75 16.07
N ARG A 450 2.71 3.80 17.34
CA ARG A 450 2.78 2.68 18.26
C ARG A 450 2.02 3.07 19.52
N ILE A 451 0.97 2.33 19.80
CA ILE A 451 0.16 2.45 21.00
C ILE A 451 0.40 1.17 21.79
N LYS A 452 0.90 1.29 23.01
CA LYS A 452 1.00 0.14 23.91
C LYS A 452 -0.35 -0.01 24.61
N VAL A 453 -0.90 -1.21 24.49
CA VAL A 453 -2.13 -1.63 25.16
C VAL A 453 -1.71 -2.52 26.31
N ALA A 454 -2.11 -2.16 27.53
CA ALA A 454 -1.92 -3.02 28.69
C ALA A 454 -3.29 -3.34 29.30
N MET A 455 -3.52 -4.62 29.58
CA MET A 455 -4.77 -5.12 30.17
C MET A 455 -4.44 -5.93 31.42
N GLU A 456 -5.10 -5.61 32.53
CA GLU A 456 -4.91 -6.30 33.81
C GLU A 456 -5.36 -7.75 33.70
N LEU A 457 -4.52 -8.66 34.22
CA LEU A 457 -4.80 -10.07 34.30
C LEU A 457 -5.68 -10.35 35.52
N THR A 458 -6.70 -11.19 35.37
CA THR A 458 -7.48 -11.65 36.53
C THR A 458 -6.86 -12.94 37.10
N ASN A 459 -6.98 -13.14 38.41
CA ASN A 459 -6.43 -14.33 39.09
C ASN A 459 -6.99 -15.67 38.61
N ARG A 460 -8.08 -15.66 37.82
CA ARG A 460 -8.69 -16.86 37.25
C ARG A 460 -8.07 -17.26 35.91
N MET A 461 -7.25 -16.40 35.29
CA MET A 461 -6.75 -16.62 33.95
C MET A 461 -5.54 -17.56 33.90
N ARG A 462 -5.50 -18.42 32.89
CA ARG A 462 -4.34 -19.22 32.49
C ARG A 462 -3.35 -18.35 31.73
N LEU A 463 -2.26 -18.00 32.41
CA LEU A 463 -1.27 -17.03 31.92
C LEU A 463 -0.52 -17.49 30.66
N ASP A 464 -0.50 -18.79 30.38
CA ASP A 464 0.08 -19.39 29.18
C ASP A 464 -0.92 -19.46 28.01
N LYS A 465 -2.20 -19.15 28.24
CA LYS A 465 -3.28 -19.21 27.24
C LYS A 465 -3.92 -17.86 26.95
N VAL A 466 -3.43 -16.78 27.56
CA VAL A 466 -4.03 -15.46 27.45
C VAL A 466 -3.37 -14.61 26.35
N GLY A 467 -4.20 -13.86 25.62
CA GLY A 467 -3.76 -12.93 24.58
C GLY A 467 -4.61 -11.67 24.50
N ILE A 468 -4.01 -10.57 24.05
CA ILE A 468 -4.71 -9.35 23.66
C ILE A 468 -5.10 -9.45 22.19
N TYR A 469 -6.34 -9.09 21.91
CA TYR A 469 -6.89 -9.08 20.57
C TYR A 469 -7.43 -7.69 20.24
N ALA A 470 -7.31 -7.30 18.97
CA ALA A 470 -7.78 -6.03 18.48
C ALA A 470 -8.63 -6.18 17.21
N ARG A 471 -9.58 -5.26 17.02
CA ARG A 471 -10.34 -5.10 15.76
C ARG A 471 -10.61 -3.61 15.52
N ALA A 472 -10.73 -3.17 14.27
CA ALA A 472 -10.97 -1.75 14.01
C ALA A 472 -12.42 -1.33 14.37
N SER A 473 -13.38 -2.25 14.25
CA SER A 473 -14.79 -2.05 14.58
C SER A 473 -15.47 -3.36 14.97
N ALA A 474 -16.67 -3.27 15.56
CA ALA A 474 -17.49 -4.43 15.92
C ALA A 474 -17.85 -5.34 14.73
N GLU A 475 -17.85 -4.81 13.51
CA GLU A 475 -18.12 -5.56 12.28
C GLU A 475 -16.92 -6.40 11.79
N GLN A 476 -15.72 -6.15 12.34
CA GLN A 476 -14.49 -6.83 11.93
C GLN A 476 -14.12 -7.98 12.87
N GLY A 477 -13.42 -8.97 12.33
CA GLY A 477 -12.85 -10.07 13.11
C GLY A 477 -11.75 -9.62 14.06
N TRP A 478 -11.59 -10.35 15.16
CA TRP A 478 -10.51 -10.16 16.12
C TRP A 478 -9.17 -10.59 15.52
N THR A 479 -8.15 -9.76 15.72
CA THR A 479 -6.76 -10.05 15.36
C THR A 479 -5.92 -10.17 16.63
N TYR A 480 -5.20 -11.27 16.79
CA TYR A 480 -4.26 -11.42 17.90
C TYR A 480 -3.11 -10.40 17.79
N LEU A 481 -2.85 -9.68 18.87
CA LEU A 481 -1.66 -8.88 19.01
C LEU A 481 -0.61 -9.70 19.76
N PRO A 482 0.65 -9.79 19.27
CA PRO A 482 1.73 -10.44 20.01
C PRO A 482 1.81 -9.91 21.44
N THR A 483 1.44 -10.77 22.38
CA THR A 483 1.17 -10.40 23.77
C THR A 483 2.31 -10.88 24.66
N VAL A 484 2.80 -9.97 25.49
CA VAL A 484 3.76 -10.26 26.54
C VAL A 484 3.02 -10.22 27.87
N VAL A 485 3.06 -11.33 28.61
CA VAL A 485 2.46 -11.45 29.93
C VAL A 485 3.52 -11.09 30.98
N ASP A 486 3.35 -9.95 31.65
CA ASP A 486 4.17 -9.57 32.79
C ASP A 486 3.51 -10.06 34.09
N ARG A 487 4.05 -11.18 34.59
CA ARG A 487 3.58 -11.81 35.83
C ARG A 487 3.82 -10.97 37.07
N LYS A 488 4.80 -10.05 37.05
CA LYS A 488 5.12 -9.21 38.23
C LYS A 488 4.13 -8.07 38.37
N SER A 489 3.78 -7.41 37.27
CA SER A 489 2.81 -6.31 37.28
C SER A 489 1.36 -6.78 37.18
N HIS A 490 1.12 -8.06 36.88
CA HIS A 490 -0.20 -8.62 36.58
C HIS A 490 -0.86 -7.97 35.35
N TYR A 491 -0.09 -7.69 34.30
CA TYR A 491 -0.59 -7.16 33.02
C TYR A 491 -0.20 -8.04 31.83
N ALA A 492 -1.12 -8.17 30.88
CA ALA A 492 -0.79 -8.50 29.50
C ALA A 492 -0.51 -7.19 28.75
N CYS A 493 0.54 -7.17 27.93
CA CYS A 493 0.94 -6.00 27.14
C CYS A 493 1.09 -6.37 25.66
N ALA A 494 0.58 -5.51 24.78
CA ALA A 494 0.75 -5.63 23.35
C ALA A 494 0.91 -4.26 22.70
N TYR A 495 1.32 -4.23 21.43
CA TYR A 495 1.41 -3.00 20.66
C TYR A 495 0.42 -3.02 19.49
N SER A 496 -0.30 -1.93 19.32
CA SER A 496 -1.16 -1.67 18.16
C SER A 496 -0.66 -0.43 17.42
N THR A 497 -0.78 -0.44 16.10
CA THR A 497 -0.53 0.74 15.24
C THR A 497 -1.80 1.51 14.93
N LEU A 498 -2.96 1.00 15.34
CA LEU A 498 -4.27 1.61 15.11
C LEU A 498 -5.09 1.67 16.41
N PRO A 499 -5.92 2.72 16.59
CA PRO A 499 -7.00 2.69 17.56
C PRO A 499 -8.02 1.61 17.17
N GLY A 500 -8.86 1.18 18.10
CA GLY A 500 -9.81 0.11 17.85
C GLY A 500 -10.46 -0.42 19.13
N ASP A 501 -11.12 -1.55 18.98
CA ASP A 501 -11.61 -2.34 20.10
C ASP A 501 -10.50 -3.30 20.53
N PHE A 502 -10.31 -3.41 21.84
CA PHE A 502 -9.33 -4.29 22.44
C PHE A 502 -10.00 -5.20 23.47
N THR A 503 -9.57 -6.46 23.52
CA THR A 503 -10.04 -7.41 24.53
C THR A 503 -8.91 -8.36 24.94
N LEU A 504 -9.02 -8.88 26.16
CA LEU A 504 -8.14 -9.90 26.72
C LEU A 504 -8.94 -11.19 26.82
N LYS A 505 -8.48 -12.27 26.16
CA LYS A 505 -9.16 -13.57 26.19
C LYS A 505 -8.17 -14.72 26.30
N GLU A 506 -8.65 -15.81 26.87
CA GLU A 506 -7.98 -17.11 26.74
C GLU A 506 -8.30 -17.73 25.39
N ASP A 507 -7.36 -18.51 24.88
CA ASP A 507 -7.52 -19.25 23.64
C ASP A 507 -7.02 -20.69 23.80
N ASP A 508 -7.97 -21.62 23.69
CA ASP A 508 -7.76 -23.07 23.69
C ASP A 508 -7.93 -23.68 22.29
N SER A 509 -8.22 -22.85 21.30
CA SER A 509 -8.45 -23.33 19.95
C SER A 509 -7.15 -23.86 19.39
N LYS A 510 -7.14 -25.14 19.02
CA LYS A 510 -5.99 -25.75 18.36
C LYS A 510 -6.02 -25.40 16.88
N PRO A 511 -4.84 -25.31 16.23
CA PRO A 511 -4.76 -25.25 14.79
C PRO A 511 -5.58 -26.36 14.12
N VAL A 512 -6.26 -26.06 13.03
CA VAL A 512 -7.01 -27.05 12.25
C VAL A 512 -6.13 -27.53 11.10
N ILE A 513 -5.90 -28.84 11.05
CA ILE A 513 -5.28 -29.53 9.91
C ILE A 513 -6.42 -30.21 9.13
N GLY A 514 -6.63 -29.80 7.88
CA GLY A 514 -7.67 -30.36 7.04
C GLY A 514 -7.34 -31.80 6.60
N PRO A 515 -8.34 -32.70 6.54
CA PRO A 515 -8.13 -34.11 6.15
C PRO A 515 -7.85 -34.27 4.64
N GLU A 516 -8.16 -33.26 3.84
CA GLU A 516 -8.01 -33.27 2.38
C GLU A 516 -6.54 -33.03 1.98
N ILE A 517 -5.78 -34.11 1.92
CA ILE A 517 -4.43 -34.10 1.34
C ILE A 517 -4.56 -34.19 -0.17
N TYR A 518 -4.11 -33.15 -0.88
CA TYR A 518 -3.95 -33.18 -2.32
C TYR A 518 -2.53 -33.60 -2.67
N TYR A 519 -2.38 -34.52 -3.63
CA TYR A 519 -1.13 -34.76 -4.34
C TYR A 519 -1.37 -34.74 -5.84
N GLY A 520 -0.52 -34.04 -6.60
CA GLY A 520 -0.61 -34.00 -8.05
C GLY A 520 0.24 -32.91 -8.69
N LYS A 521 0.02 -32.63 -9.97
CA LYS A 521 0.69 -31.51 -10.66
C LYS A 521 0.24 -30.18 -10.06
N ALA A 522 1.19 -29.29 -9.79
CA ALA A 522 0.91 -27.96 -9.27
C ALA A 522 -0.01 -27.19 -10.23
N ARG A 523 -1.09 -26.63 -9.70
CA ARG A 523 -2.11 -25.92 -10.49
C ARG A 523 -1.68 -24.47 -10.73
N ASN A 524 -2.14 -23.87 -11.83
CA ASN A 524 -1.92 -22.46 -12.17
C ASN A 524 -0.43 -22.04 -12.19
N LEU A 525 0.45 -22.96 -12.60
CA LEU A 525 1.89 -22.74 -12.73
C LEU A 525 2.31 -22.92 -14.19
N ILE A 526 2.93 -21.89 -14.78
CA ILE A 526 3.47 -21.92 -16.14
C ILE A 526 5.00 -21.91 -16.13
N ASN A 527 5.61 -22.28 -17.26
CA ASN A 527 7.07 -22.37 -17.47
C ASN A 527 7.84 -23.32 -16.53
N LEU A 528 7.18 -23.83 -15.49
CA LEU A 528 7.72 -24.77 -14.52
C LEU A 528 6.78 -25.97 -14.43
N LYS A 529 7.37 -27.17 -14.39
CA LYS A 529 6.67 -28.40 -14.03
C LYS A 529 7.02 -28.71 -12.58
N ARG A 530 6.01 -28.72 -11.71
CA ARG A 530 6.14 -29.05 -10.28
C ARG A 530 5.01 -29.97 -9.87
N TYR A 531 5.28 -30.81 -8.89
CA TYR A 531 4.26 -31.53 -8.15
C TYR A 531 3.99 -30.82 -6.83
N GLU A 532 2.82 -31.00 -6.27
CA GLU A 532 2.34 -30.34 -5.07
C GLU A 532 1.76 -31.40 -4.13
N ILE A 533 2.16 -31.34 -2.85
CA ILE A 533 1.39 -31.88 -1.74
C ILE A 533 0.80 -30.68 -1.00
N SER A 534 -0.52 -30.63 -0.80
CA SER A 534 -1.13 -29.53 -0.04
C SER A 534 -2.31 -29.96 0.81
N CYS A 535 -2.53 -29.19 1.88
CA CYS A 535 -3.64 -29.38 2.81
C CYS A 535 -4.07 -28.03 3.40
N SER A 536 -5.28 -27.97 3.95
CA SER A 536 -5.73 -26.82 4.72
C SER A 536 -5.01 -26.77 6.07
N LEU A 537 -4.50 -25.61 6.44
CA LEU A 537 -3.88 -25.35 7.74
C LEU A 537 -4.19 -23.92 8.16
N TYR A 538 -4.95 -23.77 9.24
CA TYR A 538 -5.34 -22.46 9.76
C TYR A 538 -5.60 -22.50 11.27
N ASP A 539 -5.73 -21.32 11.85
CA ASP A 539 -6.02 -21.12 13.25
C ASP A 539 -7.04 -19.98 13.40
N TYR A 540 -8.01 -20.14 14.31
CA TYR A 540 -9.07 -19.16 14.56
C TYR A 540 -8.75 -18.21 15.73
N GLY A 541 -7.69 -18.49 16.46
CA GLY A 541 -7.31 -17.81 17.68
C GLY A 541 -6.07 -16.93 17.50
N SER A 542 -5.00 -17.28 18.20
CA SER A 542 -3.75 -16.54 18.25
C SER A 542 -2.96 -16.49 16.93
N GLY A 543 -3.38 -17.31 15.96
CA GLY A 543 -2.70 -17.51 14.68
C GLY A 543 -1.62 -18.58 14.78
N LEU A 544 -1.27 -19.19 13.65
CA LEU A 544 -0.22 -20.22 13.58
C LEU A 544 1.15 -19.65 13.96
N ASP A 545 1.92 -20.44 14.71
CA ASP A 545 3.37 -20.28 14.87
C ASP A 545 4.08 -21.05 13.74
N PRO A 546 4.67 -20.37 12.74
CA PRO A 546 5.28 -21.03 11.60
C PRO A 546 6.52 -21.85 11.95
N ASP A 547 7.27 -21.47 12.99
CA ASP A 547 8.48 -22.21 13.37
C ASP A 547 8.14 -23.51 14.13
N SER A 548 6.88 -23.68 14.55
CA SER A 548 6.37 -24.92 15.14
C SER A 548 5.93 -25.98 14.11
N ILE A 549 5.81 -25.59 12.83
CA ILE A 549 5.24 -26.46 11.80
C ILE A 549 6.28 -27.50 11.35
N SER A 550 5.93 -28.77 11.49
CA SER A 550 6.71 -29.90 10.98
C SER A 550 5.91 -30.64 9.93
N PHE A 551 6.48 -30.82 8.73
CA PHE A 551 5.87 -31.54 7.62
C PHE A 551 6.85 -32.60 7.12
N ARG A 552 6.46 -33.87 7.18
CA ARG A 552 7.29 -35.00 6.78
C ARG A 552 6.54 -35.95 5.85
N VAL A 553 7.23 -36.45 4.83
CA VAL A 553 6.73 -37.51 3.94
C VAL A 553 7.69 -38.69 4.05
N ASP A 554 7.18 -39.87 4.38
CA ASP A 554 7.97 -41.09 4.63
C ASP A 554 9.13 -40.87 5.62
N ASN A 555 8.84 -40.10 6.69
CA ASN A 555 9.80 -39.64 7.72
C ASN A 555 10.84 -38.62 7.25
N GLU A 556 10.89 -38.27 5.97
CA GLU A 556 11.78 -37.24 5.44
C GLU A 556 11.18 -35.85 5.64
N PRO A 557 11.93 -34.88 6.22
CA PRO A 557 11.48 -33.51 6.38
C PRO A 557 11.36 -32.81 5.03
N MET A 558 10.20 -32.20 4.78
CA MET A 558 9.92 -31.52 3.53
C MET A 558 10.03 -30.01 3.66
N PHE A 559 10.42 -29.35 2.58
CA PHE A 559 10.25 -27.91 2.46
C PHE A 559 8.81 -27.59 2.08
N TRP A 560 8.17 -26.83 2.97
CA TRP A 560 6.80 -26.37 2.80
C TRP A 560 6.75 -24.84 2.75
N GLU A 561 5.62 -24.32 2.29
CA GLU A 561 5.23 -22.92 2.21
C GLU A 561 3.82 -22.75 2.80
N LEU A 562 3.64 -21.86 3.78
CA LEU A 562 2.31 -21.55 4.33
C LEU A 562 1.77 -20.27 3.69
N ASN A 563 0.56 -20.37 3.13
CA ASN A 563 -0.18 -19.25 2.58
C ASN A 563 -1.33 -18.88 3.54
N TYR A 564 -1.10 -17.86 4.38
CA TYR A 564 -2.11 -17.40 5.35
C TYR A 564 -3.44 -16.97 4.71
N PRO A 565 -3.46 -16.13 3.66
CA PRO A 565 -4.71 -15.75 2.98
C PRO A 565 -5.53 -16.94 2.45
N GLU A 566 -4.86 -17.98 1.96
CA GLU A 566 -5.52 -19.18 1.44
C GLU A 566 -5.79 -20.22 2.52
N GLN A 567 -5.26 -20.05 3.74
CA GLN A 567 -5.34 -21.02 4.82
C GLN A 567 -4.84 -22.41 4.42
N ARG A 568 -3.74 -22.43 3.63
CA ARG A 568 -3.20 -23.66 3.02
C ARG A 568 -1.70 -23.77 3.16
N LEU A 569 -1.26 -25.00 3.39
CA LEU A 569 0.12 -25.40 3.41
C LEU A 569 0.46 -26.13 2.11
N TYR A 570 1.57 -25.73 1.48
CA TYR A 570 2.03 -26.26 0.20
C TYR A 570 3.43 -26.86 0.34
N CYS A 571 3.65 -28.04 -0.22
CA CYS A 571 4.97 -28.60 -0.46
C CYS A 571 5.13 -28.81 -1.97
N TYR A 572 6.08 -28.09 -2.57
CA TYR A 572 6.33 -28.19 -4.01
C TYR A 572 7.53 -29.08 -4.28
N LEU A 573 7.35 -30.07 -5.15
CA LEU A 573 8.37 -31.04 -5.56
C LEU A 573 8.79 -30.77 -7.01
N ARG A 574 10.08 -30.93 -7.29
CA ARG A 574 10.61 -30.84 -8.66
C ARG A 574 10.25 -32.07 -9.49
N GLU A 575 10.32 -33.23 -8.87
CA GLU A 575 9.99 -34.53 -9.45
C GLU A 575 8.82 -35.16 -8.68
N PRO A 576 8.04 -36.05 -9.32
CA PRO A 576 6.99 -36.79 -8.62
C PRO A 576 7.59 -37.73 -7.57
N LEU A 577 6.80 -38.04 -6.55
CA LEU A 577 7.04 -39.19 -5.68
C LEU A 577 6.91 -40.50 -6.48
N PRO A 578 7.64 -41.56 -6.08
CA PRO A 578 7.42 -42.90 -6.60
C PRO A 578 5.95 -43.32 -6.55
N ALA A 579 5.48 -44.14 -7.49
CA ALA A 579 4.11 -44.65 -7.43
C ALA A 579 3.91 -45.52 -6.18
N GLY A 580 2.80 -45.31 -5.46
CA GLY A 580 2.49 -46.09 -4.26
C GLY A 580 1.90 -45.28 -3.11
N SER A 581 1.87 -45.90 -1.93
CA SER A 581 1.38 -45.30 -0.69
C SER A 581 2.51 -44.63 0.06
N HIS A 582 2.30 -43.37 0.45
CA HIS A 582 3.25 -42.56 1.22
C HIS A 582 2.65 -42.17 2.56
N GLN A 583 3.48 -42.10 3.60
CA GLN A 583 3.09 -41.62 4.92
C GLN A 583 3.28 -40.10 5.01
N LEU A 584 2.26 -39.39 5.49
CA LEU A 584 2.32 -37.97 5.81
C LEU A 584 2.24 -37.77 7.32
N TYR A 585 3.17 -36.98 7.86
CA TYR A 585 3.09 -36.45 9.22
C TYR A 585 3.11 -34.92 9.17
N LEU A 586 2.13 -34.30 9.84
CA LEU A 586 2.03 -32.86 10.00
C LEU A 586 1.79 -32.50 11.47
N LYS A 587 2.59 -31.58 11.99
CA LYS A 587 2.40 -30.96 13.31
C LYS A 587 2.39 -29.45 13.16
N ALA A 588 1.52 -28.78 13.88
CA ALA A 588 1.48 -27.32 13.95
C ALA A 588 1.04 -26.86 15.35
N ALA A 589 1.59 -25.74 15.80
CA ALA A 589 1.13 -25.02 16.98
C ALA A 589 0.66 -23.61 16.61
N ASP A 590 -0.22 -23.05 17.44
CA ASP A 590 -0.54 -21.63 17.42
C ASP A 590 0.49 -20.83 18.26
N ARG A 591 0.34 -19.49 18.29
CA ARG A 591 1.27 -18.60 19.00
C ARG A 591 1.18 -18.65 20.52
N ILE A 592 0.23 -19.38 21.09
CA ILE A 592 0.06 -19.62 22.52
C ILE A 592 0.20 -21.11 22.88
N GLY A 593 0.78 -21.90 21.97
CA GLY A 593 1.21 -23.27 22.20
C GLY A 593 0.10 -24.32 22.20
N ASN A 594 -1.08 -24.06 21.61
CA ASN A 594 -2.05 -25.10 21.30
C ASN A 594 -1.54 -25.91 20.09
N ILE A 595 -1.46 -27.24 20.23
CA ILE A 595 -0.83 -28.13 19.25
C ILE A 595 -1.88 -29.04 18.59
N SER A 596 -1.75 -29.21 17.28
CA SER A 596 -2.41 -30.25 16.49
C SER A 596 -1.39 -31.10 15.75
N GLU A 597 -1.69 -32.39 15.65
CA GLU A 597 -0.90 -33.37 14.91
C GLU A 597 -1.82 -34.20 14.00
N TYR A 598 -1.32 -34.54 12.83
CA TYR A 598 -1.96 -35.39 11.84
C TYR A 598 -0.95 -36.42 11.34
N GLN A 599 -1.39 -37.68 11.29
CA GLN A 599 -0.65 -38.77 10.68
C GLN A 599 -1.61 -39.55 9.79
N GLY A 600 -1.25 -39.72 8.52
CA GLY A 600 -2.09 -40.39 7.53
C GLY A 600 -1.28 -40.90 6.35
N THR A 601 -1.99 -41.45 5.35
CA THR A 601 -1.39 -41.91 4.10
C THR A 601 -2.08 -41.28 2.90
N PHE A 602 -1.34 -41.12 1.81
CA PHE A 602 -1.88 -40.71 0.52
C PHE A 602 -1.25 -41.52 -0.61
N LEU A 603 -1.93 -41.61 -1.75
CA LEU A 603 -1.47 -42.36 -2.91
C LEU A 603 -0.84 -41.42 -3.94
N ALA A 604 0.37 -41.77 -4.38
CA ALA A 604 0.98 -41.24 -5.59
C ALA A 604 0.62 -42.15 -6.77
N PRO A 605 -0.17 -41.67 -7.76
CA PRO A 605 -0.50 -42.47 -8.94
C PRO A 605 0.73 -42.69 -9.83
N ASP A 606 0.66 -43.69 -10.69
CA ASP A 606 1.65 -43.90 -11.76
C ASP A 606 1.71 -42.63 -12.66
N PRO A 607 2.88 -41.99 -12.83
CA PRO A 607 3.03 -40.63 -13.39
C PRO A 607 2.49 -40.34 -14.80
#